data_AF-A0A1T3MNA2-F1
#
_entry.id   AF-A0A1T3MNA2-F1
#
_cell.length_a   1.000
_cell.length_b   1.000
_cell.length_c   1.000
_cell.angle_alpha   90.00
_cell.angle_beta   90.00
_cell.angle_gamma   90.00
#
_symmetry.space_group_name_H-M   'P 1'
#
loop_
_entity.id
_entity.type
_entity.pdbx_description
1 polymer ?
#
loop_
_entity_poly.entity_id
_entity_poly.type
_entity_poly.pdbx_seq_one_letter_code
_entity_poly.pdbx_strand_id
1 'polypeptide(L)' 'MENKKATSITFAIIAIILGFILYKQFDFQTFKFEKPALATVYATVFFASIFFLAKNTKKK' A
#
# COMPACT_ATOMS: atom_id res chain seq x y z
N MET A 1 -6.54 -9.68 -22.50
CA MET A 1 -6.94 -9.79 -21.08
C MET A 1 -5.76 -10.12 -20.14
N GLU A 2 -4.51 -10.11 -20.61
CA GLU A 2 -3.31 -10.42 -19.80
C GLU A 2 -2.80 -9.26 -18.94
N ASN A 3 -2.77 -8.03 -19.49
CA ASN A 3 -2.19 -6.87 -18.79
C ASN A 3 -2.91 -6.49 -17.48
N LYS A 4 -4.23 -6.73 -17.39
CA LYS A 4 -5.01 -6.43 -16.18
C LYS A 4 -4.62 -7.30 -14.99
N LYS A 5 -4.12 -8.53 -15.22
CA LYS A 5 -3.65 -9.42 -14.14
C LYS A 5 -2.27 -8.99 -13.66
N ALA A 6 -1.35 -8.68 -14.59
CA ALA A 6 0.00 -8.23 -14.25
C ALA A 6 -0.02 -6.95 -13.40
N THR A 7 -0.80 -5.94 -13.79
CA THR A 7 -0.94 -4.69 -13.03
C THR A 7 -1.51 -4.93 -11.62
N SER A 8 -2.48 -5.85 -11.49
CA SER A 8 -3.07 -6.20 -10.19
C SER A 8 -2.06 -6.86 -9.24
N ILE A 9 -1.19 -7.71 -9.78
CA ILE A 9 -0.11 -8.36 -9.01
C ILE A 9 0.91 -7.32 -8.56
N THR A 10 1.31 -6.38 -9.42
CA THR A 10 2.22 -5.30 -9.04
C THR A 10 1.67 -4.46 -7.89
N PHE A 11 0.41 -4.02 -7.96
CA PHE A 11 -0.21 -3.27 -6.86
C PHE A 11 -0.34 -4.10 -5.57
N ALA A 12 -0.57 -5.41 -5.67
CA ALA A 12 -0.59 -6.29 -4.50
C ALA A 12 0.79 -6.39 -3.83
N ILE A 13 1.86 -6.54 -4.61
CA ILE A 13 3.24 -6.57 -4.09
C ILE A 13 3.58 -5.24 -3.41
N ILE A 14 3.29 -4.11 -4.07
CA ILE A 14 3.52 -2.77 -3.50
C ILE A 14 2.75 -2.61 -2.18
N ALA A 15 1.47 -3.02 -2.14
CA ALA A 15 0.66 -2.93 -0.94
C ALA A 15 1.29 -3.75 0.20
N ILE A 16 1.71 -5.00 -0.05
CA ILE A 16 2.33 -5.84 0.99
C ILE A 16 3.61 -5.20 1.54
N ILE A 17 4.49 -4.72 0.65
CA ILE A 17 5.77 -4.11 1.05
C ILE A 17 5.53 -2.83 1.86
N LEU A 18 4.72 -1.90 1.36
CA LEU A 18 4.46 -0.63 2.04
C LEU A 18 3.69 -0.83 3.35
N GLY A 19 2.74 -1.77 3.38
CA GLY A 19 2.02 -2.13 4.60
C GLY A 19 2.98 -2.66 5.68
N PHE A 20 3.93 -3.53 5.30
CA PHE A 20 4.95 -4.02 6.22
C PHE A 20 5.89 -2.91 6.71
N ILE A 21 6.34 -2.02 5.82
CA ILE A 21 7.21 -0.90 6.19
C ILE A 21 6.49 0.05 7.15
N LEU A 22 5.25 0.45 6.84
CA LEU A 22 4.46 1.34 7.70
C LEU A 22 4.23 0.69 9.07
N TYR A 23 3.90 -0.60 9.13
CA TYR A 23 3.74 -1.31 10.39
C TYR A 23 5.03 -1.35 11.21
N LYS A 24 6.18 -1.53 10.56
CA LYS A 24 7.50 -1.57 11.22
C LYS A 24 7.98 -0.19 11.70
N GLN A 25 7.71 0.86 10.94
CA GLN A 25 8.15 2.23 11.26
C GLN A 25 7.20 2.97 12.21
N PHE A 26 6.03 2.40 12.49
CA PHE A 26 5.07 2.96 13.42
C PHE A 26 5.42 2.59 14.85
N ASP A 27 5.70 3.61 15.66
CA ASP A 27 5.87 3.44 17.09
C ASP A 27 4.48 3.47 17.77
N PHE A 28 4.04 2.30 18.24
CA PHE A 28 2.77 2.12 18.94
C PHE A 28 2.74 2.75 20.34
N GLN A 29 3.90 3.09 20.93
CA GLN A 29 3.96 3.77 22.22
C GLN A 29 3.73 5.27 22.08
N THR A 30 4.37 5.89 21.08
CA THR A 30 4.29 7.34 20.87
C THR A 30 3.30 7.77 19.78
N PHE A 31 2.71 6.81 19.06
CA PHE A 31 1.81 7.02 17.92
C PHE A 31 2.43 7.86 16.80
N LYS A 32 3.74 7.71 16.61
CA LYS A 32 4.51 8.46 15.60
C LYS A 32 5.24 7.50 14.67
N PHE A 33 5.46 7.96 13.44
CA PHE A 33 6.40 7.31 12.54
C PHE A 33 7.78 7.91 12.73
N GLU A 34 8.83 7.09 12.64
CA GLU A 34 10.22 7.58 12.69
C GLU A 34 10.49 8.69 11.67
N LYS A 35 9.89 8.56 10.47
CA LYS A 35 10.00 9.52 9.37
C LYS A 35 8.59 9.92 8.91
N PRO A 36 7.95 10.91 9.57
CA PRO A 36 6.53 11.21 9.35
C PRO A 36 6.24 11.63 7.91
N ALA A 37 7.07 12.48 7.31
CA ALA A 37 6.89 12.89 5.91
C ALA A 37 6.97 11.70 4.93
N LEU A 38 7.93 10.80 5.13
CA LEU A 38 8.10 9.61 4.29
C LEU A 38 6.94 8.62 4.50
N ALA A 39 6.52 8.44 5.74
CA ALA A 39 5.37 7.61 6.09
C ALA A 39 4.08 8.13 5.45
N THR A 40 3.88 9.44 5.35
CA THR A 40 2.73 10.02 4.64
C THR A 40 2.75 9.66 3.15
N VAL A 41 3.91 9.72 2.49
CA VAL A 41 4.05 9.32 1.08
C VAL A 41 3.76 7.82 0.92
N TYR A 42 4.35 6.98 1.76
CA TYR A 42 4.11 5.54 1.73
C TYR A 42 2.66 5.17 1.99
N ALA A 43 2.01 5.81 2.98
CA ALA A 43 0.60 5.62 3.27
C ALA A 43 -0.27 6.00 2.06
N THR A 44 0.02 7.13 1.41
CA THR A 44 -0.71 7.58 0.22
C THR A 44 -0.62 6.55 -0.90
N VAL A 45 0.58 6.07 -1.21
CA VAL A 45 0.80 5.06 -2.26
C VAL A 45 0.17 3.71 -1.87
N PHE A 46 0.24 3.33 -0.59
CA PHE A 46 -0.37 2.11 -0.06
C PHE A 46 -1.90 2.14 -0.21
N PHE A 47 -2.56 3.20 0.23
CA PHE A 47 -4.02 3.35 0.08
C PHE A 47 -4.44 3.42 -1.39
N ALA A 48 -3.68 4.12 -2.24
CA ALA A 48 -3.95 4.14 -3.67
C ALA A 48 -3.84 2.73 -4.28
N SER A 49 -2.80 1.97 -3.91
CA SER A 49 -2.60 0.59 -4.39
C SER A 49 -3.75 -0.32 -3.98
N ILE A 50 -4.21 -0.23 -2.72
CA ILE A 50 -5.38 -0.97 -2.24
C ILE A 50 -6.65 -0.54 -2.99
N PHE A 51 -6.85 0.75 -3.21
CA PHE A 51 -8.01 1.26 -3.94
C PHE A 51 -8.07 0.72 -5.37
N PHE A 52 -6.96 0.75 -6.10
CA PHE A 52 -6.88 0.18 -7.44
C PHE A 52 -7.10 -1.33 -7.43
N LEU A 53 -6.52 -2.03 -6.47
CA LEU A 53 -6.70 -3.48 -6.32
C LEU A 53 -8.17 -3.83 -6.07
N ALA A 54 -8.83 -3.18 -5.09
CA ALA A 54 -10.23 -3.41 -4.73
C ALA A 54 -11.20 -3.06 -5.86
N LYS A 55 -10.95 -1.96 -6.58
CA LYS A 55 -11.76 -1.55 -7.74
C LYS A 55 -11.65 -2.55 -8.89
N ASN A 56 -10.48 -3.15 -9.09
CA ASN A 56 -10.27 -4.15 -10.14
C ASN A 56 -10.96 -5.48 -9.81
N THR A 57 -11.09 -5.83 -8.52
CA THR A 57 -11.82 -7.02 -8.07
C THR A 57 -13.33 -6.90 -8.28
N LYS A 58 -13.93 -5.72 -8.06
CA LYS A 58 -15.38 -5.49 -8.26
C LYS A 58 -15.87 -5.57 -9.73
N LYS A 59 -14.95 -5.52 -10.70
CA LYS A 59 -15.25 -5.61 -12.13
C LYS A 59 -15.21 -7.04 -12.69
N LYS A 60 -14.94 -8.02 -11.84
CA LYS A 60 -14.94 -9.44 -12.19
C LYS A 60 -16.18 -10.14 -11.64
#